data_AF-A0A1U7LVB3-F1
#
_entry.id   AF-A0A1U7LVB3-F1
#
_cell.length_a   1.000
_cell.length_b   1.000
_cell.length_c   1.000
_cell.angle_alpha   90.00
_cell.angle_beta   90.00
_cell.angle_gamma   90.00
#
_symmetry.space_group_name_H-M   'P 1'
#
loop_
_entity.id
_entity.type
_entity.pdbx_description
1 polymer ?
#
loop_
_entity_poly.entity_id
_entity_poly.type
_entity_poly.pdbx_seq_one_letter_code
_entity_poly.pdbx_strand_id
1 'polypeptide(L)'
;MMSTYEMDQLQTGSEIRDKSRKAIYYALQGACPNIPEASNISAEIETNVFHQHNDETHNDYRHDVRSRILNLKKNTLLSKSLLNGSLAPSTFAKMTSEEMATPERKRENKEILDEALHQTMFVDTIEPHKNEMDIVPGEAQGIMPRSGYPGIEFEAPGAGDT
;
A
#
# COMPACT_ATOMS: atom_id res chain seq x y z
N MET A 1 -20.32 -22.49 18.07
CA MET A 1 -19.22 -23.48 18.09
C MET A 1 -19.02 -23.97 16.68
N MET A 2 -17.77 -24.15 16.24
CA MET A 2 -17.46 -24.76 14.95
C MET A 2 -17.99 -26.20 14.93
N SER A 3 -18.49 -26.67 13.80
CA SER A 3 -18.98 -28.05 13.68
C SER A 3 -17.85 -29.04 13.91
N THR A 4 -18.14 -30.20 14.50
CA THR A 4 -17.16 -31.29 14.65
C THR A 4 -16.56 -31.72 13.32
N TYR A 5 -17.35 -31.64 12.24
CA TYR A 5 -16.91 -31.92 10.88
C TYR A 5 -15.89 -30.90 10.36
N GLU A 6 -16.09 -29.61 10.65
CA GLU A 6 -15.15 -28.56 10.23
C GLU A 6 -13.82 -28.64 10.97
N MET A 7 -13.81 -29.17 12.20
CA MET A 7 -12.60 -29.36 12.99
C MET A 7 -11.71 -30.48 12.45
N ASP A 8 -12.31 -31.56 11.94
CA ASP A 8 -11.61 -32.72 11.39
C ASP A 8 -10.85 -32.36 10.08
N GLN A 9 -11.45 -31.51 9.24
CA GLN A 9 -10.84 -31.05 7.99
C GLN A 9 -9.59 -30.17 8.20
N LEU A 10 -9.36 -29.66 9.42
CA LEU A 10 -8.22 -28.81 9.75
C LEU A 10 -7.07 -29.58 10.40
N GLN A 11 -7.20 -30.89 10.60
CA GLN A 11 -6.15 -31.73 11.18
C GLN A 11 -5.21 -32.29 10.10
N THR A 12 -3.91 -32.12 10.36
CA THR A 12 -2.80 -32.56 9.50
C THR A 12 -1.80 -33.41 10.26
N GLY A 13 -1.93 -33.50 11.60
CA GLY A 13 -1.01 -34.21 12.48
C GLY A 13 0.20 -33.38 12.94
N SER A 14 0.35 -32.14 12.45
CA SER A 14 1.37 -31.20 12.90
C SER A 14 0.71 -30.02 13.61
N GLU A 15 1.09 -29.78 14.87
CA GLU A 15 0.50 -28.72 15.68
C GLU A 15 0.65 -27.33 15.05
N ILE A 16 1.75 -27.10 14.33
CA ILE A 16 1.99 -25.83 13.62
C ILE A 16 1.03 -25.69 12.45
N ARG A 17 0.86 -26.74 11.64
CA ARG A 17 -0.01 -26.72 10.46
C ARG A 17 -1.48 -26.59 10.85
N ASP A 18 -1.90 -27.29 11.90
CA ASP A 18 -3.27 -27.23 12.41
C ASP A 18 -3.60 -25.82 12.95
N LYS A 19 -2.64 -25.17 13.62
CA LYS A 19 -2.78 -23.75 14.05
C LYS A 19 -2.85 -22.81 12.85
N SER A 20 -2.02 -23.02 11.82
CA SER A 20 -2.04 -22.21 10.59
C SER A 20 -3.38 -22.30 9.88
N ARG A 21 -3.90 -23.52 9.67
CA ARG A 21 -5.20 -23.78 9.04
C ARG A 21 -6.33 -23.07 9.79
N LYS A 22 -6.37 -23.24 11.12
CA LYS A 22 -7.34 -22.54 12.00
C LYS A 22 -7.23 -21.02 11.88
N ALA A 23 -6.01 -20.48 11.85
CA ALA A 23 -5.79 -19.04 11.75
C ALA A 23 -6.26 -18.46 10.41
N ILE A 24 -6.06 -19.18 9.30
CA ILE A 24 -6.57 -18.82 7.96
C ILE A 24 -8.09 -18.90 7.95
N TYR A 25 -8.68 -19.97 8.50
CA TYR A 25 -10.14 -20.11 8.62
C TYR A 25 -10.77 -18.92 9.36
N TYR A 26 -10.22 -18.53 10.52
CA TYR A 26 -10.73 -17.37 11.27
C TYR A 26 -10.58 -16.05 10.51
N ALA A 27 -9.55 -15.91 9.69
CA ALA A 27 -9.39 -14.73 8.82
C ALA A 27 -10.50 -14.67 7.76
N LEU A 28 -10.81 -15.81 7.12
CA LEU A 28 -11.89 -15.91 6.14
C LEU A 28 -13.25 -15.67 6.78
N GLN A 29 -13.50 -16.26 7.94
CA GLN A 29 -14.77 -16.11 8.66
C GLN A 29 -14.97 -14.67 9.19
N GLY A 30 -13.89 -13.96 9.50
CA GLY A 30 -13.95 -12.53 9.83
C GLY A 30 -14.34 -11.66 8.64
N ALA A 31 -13.99 -12.04 7.41
CA ALA A 31 -14.37 -11.31 6.20
C ALA A 31 -15.77 -11.67 5.70
N CYS A 32 -16.16 -12.94 5.81
CA CYS A 32 -17.49 -13.42 5.46
C CYS A 32 -17.96 -14.51 6.44
N PRO A 33 -18.97 -14.24 7.28
CA PRO A 33 -19.45 -15.21 8.25
C PRO A 33 -20.30 -16.33 7.61
N ASN A 34 -20.26 -17.52 8.22
CA ASN A 34 -21.13 -18.69 7.91
C ASN A 34 -20.97 -19.36 6.54
N ILE A 35 -19.75 -19.44 6.01
CA ILE A 35 -19.48 -20.22 4.78
C ILE A 35 -18.77 -21.53 5.15
N PRO A 36 -19.40 -22.70 4.96
CA PRO A 36 -18.78 -24.01 5.29
C PRO A 36 -17.57 -24.34 4.40
N GLU A 37 -17.52 -23.82 3.17
CA GLU A 37 -16.42 -23.99 2.24
C GLU A 37 -15.11 -23.33 2.73
N ALA A 38 -15.19 -22.41 3.70
CA ALA A 38 -14.03 -21.74 4.27
C ALA A 38 -13.04 -22.72 4.92
N SER A 39 -13.54 -23.84 5.49
CA SER A 39 -12.67 -24.86 6.08
C SER A 39 -11.81 -25.55 5.01
N ASN A 40 -12.44 -26.03 3.93
CA ASN A 40 -11.73 -26.69 2.82
C ASN A 40 -10.73 -25.74 2.14
N ILE A 41 -11.15 -24.50 1.85
CA ILE A 41 -10.28 -23.50 1.22
C ILE A 41 -9.08 -23.20 2.13
N SER A 42 -9.28 -23.08 3.45
CA SER A 42 -8.18 -22.84 4.38
C SER A 42 -7.16 -23.99 4.42
N ALA A 43 -7.64 -25.24 4.34
CA ALA A 43 -6.79 -26.43 4.28
C ALA A 43 -6.01 -26.51 2.97
N GLU A 44 -6.64 -26.18 1.84
CA GLU A 44 -5.97 -26.13 0.53
C GLU A 44 -4.90 -25.03 0.47
N ILE A 45 -5.20 -23.83 0.95
CA ILE A 45 -4.22 -22.72 0.98
C ILE A 45 -3.00 -23.14 1.79
N GLU A 46 -3.21 -23.66 3.00
CA GLU A 46 -2.10 -24.08 3.86
C GLU A 46 -1.25 -25.18 3.21
N THR A 47 -1.90 -26.16 2.57
CA THR A 47 -1.22 -27.26 1.91
C THR A 47 -0.34 -26.77 0.75
N ASN A 48 -0.85 -25.84 -0.06
CA ASN A 48 -0.05 -25.26 -1.14
C ASN A 48 1.13 -24.43 -0.61
N VAL A 49 0.93 -23.66 0.46
CA VAL A 49 2.02 -22.88 1.10
C VAL A 49 3.07 -23.81 1.70
N PHE A 50 2.66 -24.93 2.30
CA PHE A 50 3.57 -25.94 2.84
C PHE A 50 4.43 -26.57 1.73
N HIS A 51 3.82 -26.97 0.61
CA HIS A 51 4.56 -27.50 -0.55
C HIS A 51 5.53 -26.47 -1.14
N GLN A 52 5.19 -25.18 -1.11
CA GLN A 52 6.08 -24.11 -1.60
C GLN A 52 7.34 -23.94 -0.72
N HIS A 53 7.27 -24.34 0.55
CA HIS A 53 8.38 -24.27 1.49
C HIS A 53 9.09 -25.62 1.64
N ASN A 54 9.11 -26.45 0.59
CA ASN A 54 9.77 -27.77 0.57
C ASN A 54 9.30 -28.72 1.68
N ASP A 55 8.03 -28.64 2.08
CA ASP A 55 7.46 -29.46 3.17
C ASP A 55 8.11 -29.22 4.55
N GLU A 56 8.71 -28.05 4.73
CA GLU A 56 9.35 -27.65 5.98
C GLU A 56 8.56 -26.57 6.72
N THR A 57 8.35 -26.77 8.02
CA THR A 57 7.69 -25.79 8.91
C THR A 57 8.71 -24.85 9.57
N HIS A 58 9.65 -24.31 8.80
CA HIS A 58 10.64 -23.34 9.29
C HIS A 58 10.06 -21.93 9.47
N ASN A 59 10.90 -20.97 9.88
CA ASN A 59 10.47 -19.60 10.15
C ASN A 59 9.87 -18.91 8.92
N ASP A 60 10.36 -19.21 7.73
CA ASP A 60 9.88 -18.62 6.48
C ASP A 60 8.42 -18.99 6.21
N TYR A 61 8.07 -20.28 6.37
CA TYR A 61 6.68 -20.74 6.31
C TYR A 61 5.79 -19.96 7.28
N ARG A 62 6.23 -19.80 8.54
CA ARG A 62 5.43 -19.10 9.57
C ARG A 62 5.32 -17.61 9.29
N HIS A 63 6.32 -17.01 8.64
CA HIS A 63 6.27 -15.60 8.23
C HIS A 63 5.25 -15.42 7.10
N ASP A 64 5.33 -16.26 6.08
CA ASP A 64 4.48 -16.18 4.89
C ASP A 64 3.00 -16.47 5.23
N VAL A 65 2.73 -17.49 6.05
CA VAL A 65 1.37 -17.76 6.57
C VAL A 65 0.79 -16.55 7.32
N ARG A 66 1.57 -15.90 8.19
CA ARG A 66 1.10 -14.71 8.92
C ARG A 66 0.81 -13.54 7.99
N SER A 67 1.67 -13.33 7.00
CA SER A 67 1.48 -12.28 6.00
C SER A 67 0.20 -12.50 5.20
N ARG A 68 -0.05 -13.73 4.74
CA ARG A 68 -1.31 -14.13 4.08
C ARG A 68 -2.54 -13.88 4.95
N ILE A 69 -2.49 -14.28 6.22
CA ILE A 69 -3.58 -14.03 7.18
C ILE A 69 -3.87 -12.53 7.31
N LEU A 70 -2.82 -11.70 7.42
CA LEU A 70 -2.99 -10.26 7.52
C LEU A 70 -3.60 -9.67 6.25
N ASN A 71 -3.19 -10.15 5.08
CA ASN A 71 -3.74 -9.73 3.80
C ASN A 71 -5.21 -10.13 3.63
N LEU A 72 -5.58 -11.36 4.01
CA LEU A 72 -6.98 -11.82 4.00
C LEU A 72 -7.88 -10.96 4.91
N LYS A 73 -7.36 -10.52 6.06
CA LYS A 73 -8.07 -9.62 6.98
C LYS A 73 -8.19 -8.20 6.45
N LYS A 74 -7.15 -7.69 5.78
CA LYS A 74 -7.13 -6.33 5.22
C LYS A 74 -7.99 -6.20 3.97
N ASN A 75 -8.02 -7.22 3.12
CA ASN A 75 -8.72 -7.21 1.84
C ASN A 75 -9.90 -8.19 1.85
N THR A 76 -11.09 -7.68 2.19
CA THR A 76 -12.31 -8.50 2.23
C THR A 76 -12.77 -8.94 0.83
N LEU A 77 -12.45 -8.19 -0.23
CA LEU A 77 -12.76 -8.55 -1.61
C LEU A 77 -11.97 -9.79 -2.06
N LEU A 78 -10.72 -9.90 -1.65
CA LEU A 78 -9.88 -11.06 -1.94
C LEU A 78 -10.45 -12.33 -1.27
N SER A 79 -10.85 -12.20 0.00
CA SER A 79 -11.53 -13.28 0.74
C SER A 79 -12.83 -13.71 0.06
N LYS A 80 -13.67 -12.75 -0.38
CA LYS A 80 -14.89 -13.05 -1.15
C LYS A 80 -14.60 -13.71 -2.50
N SER A 81 -13.52 -13.31 -3.19
CA SER A 81 -13.14 -13.89 -4.48
C SER A 81 -12.68 -15.35 -4.37
N LEU A 82 -11.99 -15.68 -3.27
CA LEU A 82 -11.64 -17.06 -2.91
C LEU A 82 -12.89 -17.89 -2.62
N LEU A 83 -13.81 -17.36 -1.82
CA LEU A 83 -15.03 -18.07 -1.42
C LEU A 83 -16.01 -18.27 -2.60
N ASN A 84 -16.08 -17.31 -3.52
CA ASN A 84 -16.88 -17.41 -4.75
C ASN A 84 -16.23 -18.29 -5.83
N GLY A 85 -15.01 -18.80 -5.61
CA GLY A 85 -14.27 -19.60 -6.61
C GLY A 85 -13.73 -18.81 -7.80
N SER A 86 -13.78 -17.47 -7.76
CA SER A 86 -13.19 -16.62 -8.81
C SER A 86 -11.66 -16.64 -8.78
N LEU A 87 -11.07 -16.94 -7.61
CA LEU A 87 -9.63 -17.09 -7.44
C LEU A 87 -9.34 -18.49 -6.88
N ALA A 88 -8.45 -19.23 -7.56
CA ALA A 88 -8.05 -20.55 -7.11
C ALA A 88 -7.15 -20.46 -5.84
N PRO A 89 -7.37 -21.33 -4.83
CA PRO A 89 -6.53 -21.40 -3.62
C PRO A 89 -5.04 -21.62 -3.93
N SER A 90 -4.72 -22.37 -4.99
CA SER A 90 -3.36 -22.60 -5.47
C SER A 90 -2.72 -21.34 -6.05
N THR A 91 -3.48 -20.52 -6.78
CA THR A 91 -3.01 -19.22 -7.30
C THR A 91 -2.78 -18.25 -6.15
N PHE A 92 -3.70 -18.20 -5.18
CA PHE A 92 -3.52 -17.40 -3.96
C PHE A 92 -2.27 -17.83 -3.18
N ALA A 93 -2.02 -19.15 -3.08
CA ALA A 93 -0.80 -19.67 -2.45
C ALA A 93 0.47 -19.24 -3.20
N LYS A 94 0.45 -19.13 -4.53
CA LYS A 94 1.63 -18.67 -5.29
C LYS A 94 1.80 -17.14 -5.29
N MET A 95 0.72 -16.38 -5.12
CA MET A 95 0.77 -14.92 -5.08
C MET A 95 1.63 -14.44 -3.92
N THR A 96 2.46 -13.44 -4.20
CA THR A 96 3.32 -12.85 -3.19
C THR A 96 2.52 -12.01 -2.21
N SER A 97 3.02 -11.93 -0.98
CA SER A 97 2.42 -11.11 0.09
C SER A 97 2.22 -9.64 -0.29
N GLU A 98 3.02 -9.13 -1.21
CA GLU A 98 2.96 -7.77 -1.74
C GLU A 98 1.86 -7.61 -2.81
N GLU A 99 1.72 -8.59 -3.70
CA GLU A 99 0.65 -8.64 -4.72
C GLU A 99 -0.73 -8.86 -4.09
N MET A 100 -0.82 -9.55 -2.94
CA MET A 100 -2.06 -9.71 -2.18
C MET A 100 -2.49 -8.43 -1.44
N ALA A 101 -1.55 -7.52 -1.15
CA ALA A 101 -1.77 -6.34 -0.31
C ALA A 101 -2.45 -5.16 -1.05
N THR A 102 -2.77 -5.28 -2.33
CA THR A 102 -3.39 -4.21 -3.13
C THR A 102 -4.35 -4.78 -4.20
N PRO A 103 -5.49 -4.14 -4.54
CA PRO A 103 -5.76 -2.71 -4.39
C PRO A 103 -7.27 -2.29 -4.26
N GLU A 104 -7.76 -1.93 -3.07
CA GLU A 104 -8.86 -0.95 -3.01
C GLU A 104 -8.36 0.44 -3.48
N ARG A 105 -7.04 0.71 -3.38
CA ARG A 105 -6.38 1.94 -3.86
C ARG A 105 -6.09 2.05 -5.36
N LYS A 106 -6.23 1.00 -6.19
CA LYS A 106 -6.12 1.14 -7.67
C LYS A 106 -7.38 1.77 -8.26
N ARG A 107 -8.52 1.69 -7.57
CA ARG A 107 -9.75 2.34 -8.00
C ARG A 107 -9.76 3.79 -7.51
N GLU A 108 -9.51 4.02 -6.23
CA GLU A 108 -9.41 5.38 -5.66
C GLU A 108 -8.27 6.21 -6.27
N ASN A 109 -7.09 5.64 -6.54
CA ASN A 109 -6.02 6.39 -7.22
C ASN A 109 -6.33 6.67 -8.70
N LYS A 110 -7.16 5.85 -9.37
CA LYS A 110 -7.58 6.15 -10.74
C LYS A 110 -8.52 7.35 -10.77
N GLU A 111 -9.44 7.42 -9.81
CA GLU A 111 -10.37 8.55 -9.68
C GLU A 111 -9.63 9.84 -9.29
N ILE A 112 -8.71 9.78 -8.32
CA ILE A 112 -7.88 10.95 -7.93
C ILE A 112 -6.93 11.39 -9.07
N LEU A 113 -6.36 10.44 -9.82
CA LEU A 113 -5.49 10.75 -10.97
C LEU A 113 -6.28 11.39 -12.12
N ASP A 114 -7.50 10.93 -12.38
CA ASP A 114 -8.40 11.49 -13.39
C ASP A 114 -8.82 12.92 -13.02
N GLU A 115 -9.19 13.16 -11.75
CA GLU A 115 -9.50 14.49 -11.23
C GLU A 115 -8.29 15.44 -11.26
N ALA A 116 -7.10 14.96 -10.89
CA ALA A 116 -5.87 15.75 -10.93
C ALA A 116 -5.45 16.11 -12.37
N LEU A 117 -5.55 15.18 -13.32
CA LEU A 117 -5.33 15.47 -14.75
C LEU A 117 -6.33 16.50 -15.27
N HIS A 118 -7.61 16.34 -14.95
CA HIS A 118 -8.66 17.25 -15.39
C HIS A 118 -8.48 18.66 -14.83
N GLN A 119 -8.06 18.82 -13.57
CA GLN A 119 -7.76 20.12 -12.97
C GLN A 119 -6.51 20.79 -13.58
N THR A 120 -5.50 20.03 -14.01
CA THR A 120 -4.31 20.60 -14.65
C THR A 120 -4.54 21.07 -16.08
N MET A 121 -5.56 20.54 -16.78
CA MET A 121 -5.92 20.99 -18.13
C MET A 121 -6.81 22.25 -18.15
N PHE A 122 -7.26 22.75 -16.99
CA PHE A 122 -7.95 24.03 -16.85
C PHE A 122 -7.00 25.13 -16.33
N VAL A 123 -5.95 25.43 -17.10
CA VAL A 123 -5.26 26.74 -17.02
C VAL A 123 -5.10 27.31 -18.44
N ASP A 124 -6.17 27.30 -19.21
CA ASP A 124 -6.31 28.21 -20.35
C ASP A 124 -7.17 29.38 -19.89
N THR A 125 -6.53 30.40 -19.30
CA THR A 125 -6.72 31.82 -19.69
C THR A 125 -5.61 32.63 -19.01
N ILE A 126 -4.36 32.43 -19.44
CA ILE A 126 -3.42 33.56 -19.35
C ILE A 126 -3.86 34.47 -20.51
N GLU A 127 -4.69 35.47 -20.21
CA GLU A 127 -4.93 36.53 -21.18
C GLU A 127 -3.56 37.13 -21.54
N PRO A 128 -3.15 37.13 -22.81
CA PRO A 128 -1.92 37.80 -23.19
C PRO A 128 -2.12 39.28 -22.85
N HIS A 129 -1.41 39.75 -21.83
CA HIS A 129 -1.41 41.15 -21.44
C HIS A 129 -0.97 41.97 -22.65
N LYS A 130 -1.89 42.70 -23.26
CA LYS A 130 -1.55 43.64 -24.33
C LYS A 130 -0.70 44.73 -23.70
N ASN A 131 0.58 44.73 -24.01
CA ASN A 131 1.47 45.84 -23.70
C ASN A 131 1.19 46.96 -24.71
N GLU A 132 0.06 47.64 -24.53
CA GLU A 132 -0.19 48.92 -25.16
C GLU A 132 0.23 50.00 -24.15
N MET A 133 1.47 50.47 -24.25
CA MET A 133 1.80 51.90 -24.20
C MET A 133 3.24 52.08 -24.64
N ASP A 134 3.38 52.84 -25.71
CA ASP A 134 4.59 53.12 -26.46
C ASP A 134 5.71 53.74 -25.62
N ILE A 135 6.92 53.45 -26.08
CA ILE A 135 8.16 54.16 -25.78
C ILE A 135 7.94 55.66 -25.95
N VAL A 136 7.99 56.43 -24.86
CA VAL A 136 8.19 57.88 -24.95
C VAL A 136 9.68 58.14 -25.12
N PRO A 137 10.13 58.77 -26.22
CA PRO A 137 11.54 59.04 -26.42
C PRO A 137 11.95 60.27 -25.61
N GLY A 138 12.83 60.06 -24.64
CA GLY A 138 13.57 61.12 -23.96
C GLY A 138 13.29 61.20 -22.46
N GLU A 139 14.25 60.77 -21.65
CA GLU A 139 15.04 61.65 -20.76
C GLU A 139 15.69 60.84 -19.60
N ALA A 140 17.01 60.99 -19.53
CA ALA A 140 17.92 60.87 -18.38
C ALA A 140 17.91 59.63 -17.45
N GLN A 141 19.06 58.95 -17.52
CA GLN A 141 19.69 58.00 -16.60
C GLN A 141 19.41 58.19 -15.09
N GLY A 142 19.18 57.08 -14.38
CA GLY A 142 19.27 57.01 -12.92
C GLY A 142 19.51 55.58 -12.43
N ILE A 143 20.73 55.30 -11.94
CA ILE A 143 21.16 54.00 -11.41
C ILE A 143 20.40 53.72 -10.10
N MET A 144 19.67 52.60 -9.99
CA MET A 144 19.04 52.18 -8.72
C MET A 144 20.12 51.64 -7.76
N PRO A 145 20.21 52.11 -6.51
CA PRO A 145 21.16 51.54 -5.54
C PRO A 145 20.65 50.20 -5.01
N ARG A 146 21.55 49.22 -4.90
CA ARG A 146 21.29 47.94 -4.21
C ARG A 146 21.14 48.20 -2.71
N SER A 147 19.94 48.04 -2.16
CA SER A 147 19.74 47.99 -0.71
C SER A 147 20.18 46.62 -0.18
N GLY A 148 21.38 46.55 0.41
CA GLY A 148 21.82 45.40 1.21
C GLY A 148 21.13 45.36 2.57
N TYR A 149 20.87 44.14 3.07
CA TYR A 149 20.30 43.90 4.41
C TYR A 149 21.27 44.34 5.52
N PRO A 150 20.79 44.99 6.60
CA PRO A 150 21.64 45.40 7.71
C PRO A 150 21.81 44.28 8.75
N GLY A 151 23.04 44.14 9.25
CA GLY A 151 23.29 43.71 10.63
C GLY A 151 23.55 42.23 10.88
N ILE A 152 24.81 41.80 10.67
CA ILE A 152 25.46 40.84 11.58
C ILE A 152 26.94 41.21 11.62
N GLU A 153 27.36 41.93 12.67
CA GLU A 153 28.77 42.19 12.93
C GLU A 153 29.38 40.94 13.60
N PHE A 154 30.40 40.36 12.95
CA PHE A 154 31.23 39.31 13.53
C PHE A 154 32.51 39.97 14.04
N GLU A 155 32.65 40.15 15.35
CA GLU A 155 33.94 40.51 15.94
C GLU A 155 34.84 39.27 15.96
N ALA A 156 36.02 39.38 15.33
CA ALA A 156 37.01 38.33 15.27
C ALA A 156 37.76 38.17 16.61
N PRO A 157 38.18 36.94 16.98
CA PRO A 157 38.94 36.69 18.21
C PRO A 157 40.34 37.32 18.17
N GLY A 158 40.75 37.88 19.30
CA GLY A 158 41.82 38.87 19.42
C GLY A 158 43.26 38.42 19.18
N ALA A 159 44.13 39.43 19.06
CA ALA A 159 45.59 39.34 19.16
C ALA A 159 46.09 40.64 19.81
N GLY A 160 46.96 40.50 20.81
CA GLY A 160 47.38 41.57 21.72
C GLY A 160 48.63 42.34 21.31
N ASP A 161 49.20 42.96 22.35
CA ASP A 161 50.51 43.63 22.49
C ASP A 161 50.65 45.06 21.96
N THR A 162 50.64 46.04 22.87
CA THR A 162 51.87 46.68 23.39
C THR A 162 51.59 47.53 24.62
#